data_AF-A0ABD6U0N9-F1
#
_entry.id   AF-A0ABD6U0N9-F1
#
_cell.length_a   1.000
_cell.length_b   1.000
_cell.length_c   1.000
_cell.angle_alpha   90.00
_cell.angle_beta   90.00
_cell.angle_gamma   90.00
#
_symmetry.space_group_name_H-M   'P 1'
#
loop_
_entity.id
_entity.type
_entity.pdbx_description
1 polymer ?
#
loop_
_entity_poly.entity_id
_entity_poly.type
_entity_poly.pdbx_seq_one_letter_code
_entity_poly.pdbx_strand_id
1 'polypeptide(L)'
;MLFAALSGSSPATVAAVGSIAIAGMVRSGYPQAFGAGIVCNAGTLGILIPPSIVMVVYAAATEQSVGKLFMAGVIPGIMLGLVLMIAIYIVARIKKLPALPRASFREWLRAAREAFWGLLLMVIILGGIYTGMFTPTEAAAVAAVYAGFVALFVYKDLTI
;
A
#
# COMPACT_ATOMS: atom_id res chain seq x y z
N MET A 1 1.70 -0.14 4.36
CA MET A 1 0.24 -0.01 4.55
C MET A 1 -0.44 0.48 3.28
N LEU A 2 -0.17 1.70 2.79
CA LEU A 2 -0.85 2.25 1.60
C LEU A 2 -0.69 1.39 0.33
N PHE A 3 0.51 0.93 0.01
CA PHE A 3 0.74 0.02 -1.13
C PHE A 3 0.12 -1.37 -0.94
N ALA A 4 0.02 -1.82 0.30
CA ALA A 4 -0.61 -3.10 0.63
C ALA A 4 -2.12 -3.03 0.39
N ALA A 5 -2.75 -1.88 0.69
CA ALA A 5 -4.13 -1.58 0.35
C ALA A 5 -4.34 -1.54 -1.18
N LEU A 6 -3.43 -0.92 -1.94
CA LEU A 6 -3.54 -0.86 -3.41
C LEU A 6 -3.60 -2.24 -4.05
N SER A 7 -2.72 -3.15 -3.63
CA SER A 7 -2.60 -4.47 -4.27
C SER A 7 -3.56 -5.50 -3.68
N GLY A 8 -3.95 -5.38 -2.40
CA GLY A 8 -4.68 -6.40 -1.65
C GLY A 8 -3.94 -7.76 -1.55
N SER A 9 -2.67 -7.81 -1.96
CA SER A 9 -1.82 -8.99 -2.04
C SER A 9 -0.46 -8.71 -1.41
N SER A 10 -0.13 -9.48 -0.38
CA SER A 10 1.17 -9.42 0.30
C SER A 10 2.36 -9.67 -0.63
N PRO A 11 2.42 -10.77 -1.41
CA PRO A 11 3.57 -11.03 -2.27
C PRO A 11 3.71 -10.01 -3.41
N ALA A 12 2.61 -9.57 -4.02
CA ALA A 12 2.66 -8.59 -5.09
C ALA A 12 3.15 -7.21 -4.58
N THR A 13 2.71 -6.80 -3.39
CA THR A 13 3.20 -5.57 -2.74
C THR A 13 4.69 -5.61 -2.49
N VAL A 14 5.19 -6.73 -1.94
CA VAL A 14 6.63 -6.91 -1.66
C VAL A 14 7.43 -6.92 -2.95
N ALA A 15 6.95 -7.60 -3.99
CA ALA A 15 7.62 -7.64 -5.29
C ALA A 15 7.68 -6.27 -5.97
N ALA A 16 6.57 -5.51 -5.94
CA ALA A 16 6.48 -4.23 -6.63
C ALA A 16 7.24 -3.10 -5.91
N VAL A 17 7.11 -3.00 -4.59
CA VAL A 17 7.64 -1.86 -3.82
C VAL A 17 8.94 -2.20 -3.10
N GLY A 18 9.16 -3.48 -2.79
CA GLY A 18 10.26 -3.92 -1.95
C GLY A 18 11.63 -3.62 -2.55
N SER A 19 11.81 -3.85 -3.84
CA SER A 19 13.09 -3.60 -4.52
C SER A 19 13.51 -2.12 -4.41
N ILE A 20 12.60 -1.19 -4.69
CA ILE A 20 12.82 0.25 -4.62
C ILE A 20 13.05 0.70 -3.17
N ALA A 21 12.21 0.23 -2.25
CA ALA A 21 12.29 0.60 -0.84
C ALA A 21 13.60 0.10 -0.19
N ILE A 22 13.95 -1.18 -0.40
CA ILE A 22 15.18 -1.78 0.13
C ILE A 22 16.40 -1.07 -0.46
N ALA A 23 16.43 -0.81 -1.77
CA ALA A 23 17.53 -0.09 -2.41
C ALA A 23 17.71 1.31 -1.82
N GLY A 24 16.63 2.06 -1.61
CA GLY A 24 16.65 3.39 -0.98
C GLY A 24 17.15 3.36 0.47
N MET A 25 16.70 2.37 1.25
CA MET A 25 17.17 2.15 2.62
C MET A 25 18.67 1.83 2.69
N VAL A 26 19.16 0.92 1.84
CA VAL A 26 20.57 0.55 1.79
C VAL A 26 21.44 1.75 1.41
N ARG A 27 21.02 2.54 0.40
CA ARG A 27 21.70 3.81 0.04
C ARG A 27 21.73 4.82 1.19
N SER A 28 20.76 4.77 2.09
CA SER A 28 20.69 5.62 3.28
C SER A 28 21.46 5.06 4.47
N GLY A 29 22.17 3.94 4.31
CA GLY A 29 23.04 3.34 5.35
C GLY A 29 22.35 2.30 6.23
N TYR A 30 21.15 1.83 5.88
CA TYR A 30 20.48 0.76 6.63
C TYR A 30 21.00 -0.63 6.21
N PRO A 31 21.15 -1.58 7.15
CA PRO A 31 21.47 -2.96 6.80
C PRO A 31 20.41 -3.57 5.88
N GLN A 32 20.82 -4.24 4.80
CA GLN A 32 19.90 -4.85 3.83
C GLN A 32 18.92 -5.83 4.50
N ALA A 33 19.40 -6.67 5.42
CA ALA A 33 18.57 -7.60 6.16
C ALA A 33 17.46 -6.91 6.97
N PHE A 34 17.75 -5.71 7.51
CA PHE A 34 16.75 -4.92 8.23
C PHE A 34 15.69 -4.37 7.29
N GLY A 35 16.08 -3.85 6.12
CA GLY A 35 15.14 -3.40 5.09
C GLY A 35 14.27 -4.51 4.53
N ALA A 36 14.87 -5.66 4.20
CA ALA A 36 14.13 -6.82 3.75
C ALA A 36 13.13 -7.30 4.82
N GLY A 37 13.56 -7.39 6.08
CA GLY A 37 12.68 -7.77 7.20
C GLY A 37 11.49 -6.83 7.38
N ILE A 38 11.72 -5.51 7.30
CA ILE A 38 10.64 -4.52 7.40
C ILE A 38 9.66 -4.67 6.24
N VAL A 39 10.16 -4.73 5.00
CA VAL A 39 9.31 -4.82 3.81
C VAL A 39 8.48 -6.10 3.82
N CYS A 40 9.10 -7.25 4.13
CA CYS A 40 8.40 -8.53 4.23
C CYS A 40 7.31 -8.48 5.30
N ASN A 41 7.62 -7.97 6.50
CA ASN A 41 6.64 -7.91 7.58
C ASN A 41 5.50 -6.92 7.27
N ALA A 42 5.83 -5.74 6.74
CA ALA A 42 4.84 -4.74 6.34
C ALA A 42 3.95 -5.23 5.19
N GLY A 43 4.46 -6.11 4.32
CA GLY A 43 3.69 -6.74 3.25
C GLY A 43 2.59 -7.67 3.78
N THR A 44 2.82 -8.35 4.90
CA THR A 44 1.81 -9.24 5.52
C THR A 44 0.55 -8.49 5.95
N LEU A 45 0.68 -7.21 6.33
CA LEU A 45 -0.46 -6.36 6.70
C LEU A 45 -1.45 -6.12 5.54
N GLY A 46 -1.05 -6.39 4.29
CA GLY A 46 -1.95 -6.32 3.13
C GLY A 46 -3.15 -7.25 3.20
N ILE A 47 -3.09 -8.29 4.04
CA ILE A 47 -4.22 -9.19 4.28
C ILE A 47 -5.37 -8.50 5.03
N LEU A 48 -5.07 -7.51 5.88
CA LEU A 48 -6.03 -6.85 6.76
C LEU A 48 -6.46 -5.46 6.28
N ILE A 49 -5.62 -4.78 5.50
CA ILE A 49 -5.91 -3.39 5.08
C ILE A 49 -6.72 -3.41 3.79
N PRO A 50 -7.93 -2.83 3.78
CA PRO A 50 -8.78 -2.81 2.59
C PRO A 50 -8.23 -1.91 1.47
N PRO A 51 -8.50 -2.27 0.19
CA PRO A 51 -9.08 -3.53 -0.28
C PRO A 51 -8.11 -4.72 -0.12
N SER A 52 -8.63 -5.91 0.20
CA SER A 52 -7.84 -7.12 0.46
C SER A 52 -8.38 -8.32 -0.30
N ILE A 53 -7.53 -8.99 -1.09
CA ILE A 53 -7.90 -10.19 -1.86
C ILE A 53 -8.34 -11.31 -0.92
N VAL A 54 -7.65 -11.48 0.20
CA VAL A 54 -7.99 -12.54 1.16
C VAL A 54 -9.35 -12.29 1.79
N MET A 55 -9.70 -11.04 2.09
CA MET A 55 -11.05 -10.69 2.56
C MET A 55 -12.10 -10.96 1.50
N VAL A 56 -11.82 -10.72 0.22
CA VAL A 56 -12.74 -11.04 -0.89
C VAL A 56 -12.95 -12.55 -1.00
N VAL A 57 -11.88 -13.34 -0.95
CA VAL A 57 -11.96 -14.81 -0.99
C VAL A 57 -12.72 -15.35 0.22
N TYR A 58 -12.43 -14.83 1.41
CA TYR A 58 -13.15 -15.20 2.64
C TYR A 58 -14.64 -14.84 2.56
N ALA A 59 -14.96 -13.64 2.06
CA ALA A 59 -16.34 -13.20 1.87
C ALA A 59 -17.10 -14.13 0.93
N ALA A 60 -16.48 -14.53 -0.18
CA ALA A 60 -17.08 -15.45 -1.14
C ALA A 60 -17.29 -16.85 -0.52
N ALA A 61 -16.33 -17.35 0.26
CA ALA A 61 -16.42 -18.65 0.90
C ALA A 61 -17.44 -18.72 2.05
N THR A 62 -17.71 -17.58 2.71
CA THR A 62 -18.60 -17.49 3.89
C THR A 62 -19.91 -16.76 3.60
N GLU A 63 -20.16 -16.44 2.33
CA GLU A 63 -21.31 -15.67 1.85
C GLU A 63 -21.52 -14.35 2.62
N GLN A 64 -20.42 -13.73 3.04
CA GLN A 64 -20.42 -12.45 3.75
C GLN A 64 -20.27 -11.28 2.78
N SER A 65 -20.66 -10.10 3.23
CA SER A 65 -20.44 -8.87 2.47
C SER A 65 -18.97 -8.45 2.51
N VAL A 66 -18.36 -8.33 1.33
CA VAL A 66 -16.99 -7.81 1.18
C VAL A 66 -16.85 -6.41 1.79
N GLY A 67 -17.80 -5.52 1.53
CA GLY A 67 -17.76 -4.15 2.05
C GLY A 67 -17.77 -4.10 3.58
N LYS A 68 -18.55 -4.97 4.23
CA LYS A 68 -18.55 -5.09 5.70
C LYS A 68 -17.22 -5.61 6.24
N LEU A 69 -16.64 -6.63 5.59
CA LEU A 69 -15.33 -7.17 5.96
C LEU A 69 -14.21 -6.14 5.78
N PHE A 70 -14.27 -5.34 4.71
CA PHE A 70 -13.35 -4.22 4.50
C PHE A 70 -13.45 -3.21 5.65
N MET A 71 -14.66 -2.75 5.99
CA MET A 71 -14.85 -1.84 7.12
C MET A 71 -14.35 -2.44 8.45
N ALA A 72 -14.62 -3.74 8.69
CA ALA A 72 -14.16 -4.44 9.88
C ALA A 72 -12.63 -4.55 9.95
N GLY A 73 -11.94 -4.58 8.80
CA GLY A 73 -10.49 -4.65 8.69
C GLY A 73 -9.75 -3.34 9.02
N VAL A 74 -10.42 -2.19 8.94
CA VAL A 74 -9.78 -0.87 9.08
C VAL A 74 -9.14 -0.69 10.45
N ILE A 75 -9.91 -0.90 11.52
CA ILE A 75 -9.43 -0.74 12.91
C ILE A 75 -8.27 -1.70 13.23
N PRO A 76 -8.40 -3.03 13.06
CA PRO A 76 -7.31 -3.96 13.37
C PRO A 76 -6.09 -3.74 12.45
N GLY A 77 -6.30 -3.39 11.18
CA GLY A 77 -5.23 -3.07 10.24
C GLY A 77 -4.42 -1.84 10.69
N ILE A 78 -5.10 -0.76 11.12
CA ILE A 78 -4.44 0.43 11.66
C ILE A 78 -3.70 0.11 12.96
N MET A 79 -4.33 -0.63 13.88
CA MET A 79 -3.69 -1.01 15.14
C MET A 79 -2.40 -1.80 14.92
N LEU A 80 -2.43 -2.85 14.10
CA LEU A 80 -1.23 -3.65 13.82
C LEU A 80 -0.18 -2.85 13.05
N GLY A 81 -0.60 -1.97 12.14
CA GLY A 81 0.29 -1.05 11.46
C GLY A 81 1.01 -0.10 12.43
N LEU A 82 0.29 0.49 13.39
CA LEU A 82 0.87 1.36 14.40
C LEU A 82 1.82 0.61 15.32
N VAL A 83 1.44 -0.59 15.78
CA VAL A 83 2.32 -1.45 16.57
C VAL A 83 3.61 -1.75 15.81
N LEU A 84 3.52 -2.06 14.52
CA LEU A 84 4.70 -2.30 13.68
C LEU A 84 5.56 -1.04 13.54
N MET A 85 4.96 0.13 13.31
CA MET A 85 5.70 1.40 13.24
C MET A 85 6.43 1.72 14.54
N ILE A 86 5.77 1.52 15.68
CA ILE A 86 6.36 1.73 17.02
C ILE A 86 7.53 0.77 17.22
N ALA A 87 7.35 -0.52 16.93
CA ALA A 87 8.41 -1.52 17.06
C ALA A 87 9.63 -1.18 16.18
N ILE A 88 9.42 -0.81 14.93
CA ILE A 88 10.49 -0.38 14.02
C ILE A 88 11.20 0.85 14.55
N TYR A 89 10.46 1.84 15.06
CA TYR A 89 11.03 3.05 15.63
C TYR A 89 11.92 2.76 16.85
N ILE A 90 11.44 1.94 17.79
CA ILE A 90 12.22 1.53 18.97
C ILE A 90 13.52 0.84 18.53
N VAL A 91 13.43 -0.14 17.63
CA VAL A 91 14.61 -0.86 17.14
C VAL A 91 15.58 0.07 16.41
N ALA A 92 15.08 1.00 15.59
CA ALA A 92 15.91 1.95 14.88
C ALA A 92 16.69 2.88 15.83
N ARG A 93 16.06 3.30 16.94
CA ARG A 93 16.71 4.11 17.98
C ARG A 93 17.75 3.31 18.77
N ILE A 94 17.45 2.08 19.15
CA ILE A 94 18.39 1.19 19.86
C ILE A 94 19.62 0.90 18.99
N LYS A 95 19.40 0.59 17.71
CA LYS A 95 20.47 0.30 16.74
C LYS A 95 21.15 1.55 16.17
N LYS A 96 20.75 2.76 16.60
CA LYS A 96 21.29 4.05 16.14
C LYS A 96 21.36 4.14 14.61
N LEU A 97 20.28 3.71 13.94
CA LEU A 97 20.20 3.73 12.48
C LEU A 97 20.24 5.17 11.96
N PRO A 98 20.82 5.40 10.78
CA PRO A 98 20.92 6.74 10.18
C PRO A 98 19.53 7.32 9.95
N ALA A 99 19.36 8.61 10.24
CA ALA A 99 18.12 9.34 9.99
C ALA A 99 18.35 10.37 8.88
N LEU A 100 17.50 10.36 7.85
CA LEU A 100 17.53 11.37 6.80
C LEU A 100 17.04 12.73 7.34
N PRO A 101 17.54 13.85 6.78
CA PRO A 101 16.98 15.16 7.07
C PRO A 101 15.50 15.19 6.69
N ARG A 102 14.71 15.97 7.44
CA ARG A 102 13.29 16.15 7.14
C ARG A 102 13.14 16.83 5.78
N ALA A 103 12.28 16.27 4.93
CA ALA A 103 11.88 16.92 3.69
C ALA A 103 11.18 18.25 3.98
N SER A 104 11.44 19.25 3.14
CA SER A 104 10.76 20.54 3.18
C SER A 104 9.32 20.41 2.70
N PHE A 105 8.47 21.35 3.10
CA PHE A 105 7.06 21.37 2.67
C PHE A 105 6.91 21.45 1.14
N ARG A 106 7.84 22.14 0.46
CA ARG A 106 7.85 22.23 -1.01
C ARG A 106 8.15 20.89 -1.67
N GLU A 107 9.11 20.13 -1.15
CA GLU A 107 9.43 18.79 -1.64
C GLU A 107 8.26 17.83 -1.41
N TRP A 108 7.62 17.91 -0.24
CA TRP A 108 6.44 17.12 0.05
C TRP A 108 5.28 17.40 -0.92
N LEU A 109 4.98 18.69 -1.18
CA LEU A 109 3.90 19.06 -2.09
C LEU A 109 4.19 18.64 -3.53
N ARG A 110 5.46 18.76 -3.96
CA ARG A 110 5.90 18.28 -5.26
C ARG A 110 5.69 16.77 -5.39
N ALA A 111 6.15 15.99 -4.41
CA ALA A 111 5.98 14.54 -4.40
C ALA A 111 4.50 14.13 -4.38
N ALA A 112 3.65 14.85 -3.62
CA ALA A 112 2.21 14.60 -3.58
C ALA A 112 1.55 14.85 -4.95
N ARG A 113 1.98 15.89 -5.67
CA ARG A 113 1.49 16.19 -7.02
C ARG A 113 1.96 15.16 -8.05
N GLU A 114 3.21 14.72 -7.94
CA GLU A 114 3.77 13.66 -8.80
C GLU A 114 3.04 12.32 -8.57
N ALA A 115 2.69 11.99 -7.33
CA ALA A 115 1.95 10.77 -6.99
C ALA A 115 0.42 10.87 -7.15
N PHE A 116 -0.12 12.04 -7.52
CA PHE A 116 -1.55 12.33 -7.48
C PHE A 116 -2.40 11.30 -8.22
N TRP A 117 -2.02 10.93 -9.44
CA TRP A 117 -2.77 9.95 -10.26
C TRP A 117 -2.72 8.54 -9.66
N GLY A 118 -1.62 8.18 -9.02
CA GLY A 118 -1.51 6.91 -8.31
C GLY A 118 -2.37 6.86 -7.05
N LEU A 119 -2.48 7.99 -6.32
CA LEU A 119 -3.32 8.09 -5.13
C LEU A 119 -4.82 8.16 -5.48
N LEU A 120 -5.17 8.78 -6.61
CA LEU A 120 -6.55 8.87 -7.08
C LEU A 120 -7.15 7.49 -7.35
N LEU A 121 -6.34 6.51 -7.77
CA LEU A 121 -6.77 5.11 -7.88
C LEU A 121 -7.37 4.59 -6.58
N MET A 122 -6.79 4.92 -5.42
CA MET A 122 -7.36 4.47 -4.15
C MET A 122 -8.72 5.10 -3.86
N VAL A 123 -8.89 6.37 -4.20
CA VAL A 123 -10.16 7.08 -4.02
C VAL A 123 -11.23 6.47 -4.93
N ILE A 124 -10.88 6.10 -6.17
CA ILE A 124 -11.80 5.44 -7.11
C ILE A 124 -12.25 4.08 -6.55
N ILE A 125 -11.32 3.25 -6.07
CA ILE A 125 -11.65 1.92 -5.56
C ILE A 125 -12.48 1.99 -4.29
N LEU A 126 -11.97 2.70 -3.26
CA LEU A 126 -12.67 2.76 -1.96
C LEU A 126 -13.96 3.58 -2.06
N GLY A 127 -13.94 4.69 -2.79
CA GLY A 127 -15.11 5.51 -3.04
C GLY A 127 -16.18 4.72 -3.78
N GLY A 128 -15.83 4.01 -4.86
CA GLY A 128 -16.77 3.19 -5.61
C GLY A 128 -17.40 2.06 -4.80
N ILE A 129 -16.59 1.34 -4.00
CA ILE A 129 -17.08 0.24 -3.17
C ILE A 129 -17.94 0.73 -2.00
N TYR A 130 -17.49 1.74 -1.26
CA TYR A 130 -18.19 2.21 -0.06
C TYR A 130 -19.44 3.05 -0.36
N THR A 131 -19.50 3.71 -1.51
CA THR A 131 -20.73 4.38 -1.97
C THR A 131 -21.73 3.41 -2.63
N GLY A 132 -21.33 2.16 -2.88
CA GLY A 132 -22.15 1.15 -3.55
C GLY A 132 -22.25 1.34 -5.07
N MET A 133 -21.47 2.26 -5.67
CA MET A 133 -21.41 2.42 -7.12
C MET A 133 -20.81 1.20 -7.83
N PHE A 134 -19.86 0.53 -7.19
CA PHE A 134 -19.20 -0.67 -7.72
C PHE A 134 -19.19 -1.80 -6.71
N THR A 135 -19.41 -3.01 -7.20
CA THR A 135 -18.98 -4.22 -6.52
C THR A 135 -17.44 -4.30 -6.49
N PRO A 136 -16.83 -5.08 -5.59
CA PRO A 136 -15.37 -5.25 -5.54
C PRO A 136 -14.77 -5.73 -6.87
N THR A 137 -15.50 -6.58 -7.60
CA THR A 137 -15.10 -7.09 -8.92
C THR A 137 -15.16 -6.00 -9.99
N GLU A 138 -16.20 -5.17 -10.01
CA GLU A 138 -16.29 -4.02 -10.93
C GLU A 138 -15.23 -2.97 -10.61
N ALA A 139 -14.99 -2.71 -9.32
CA ALA A 139 -13.94 -1.80 -8.88
C ALA A 139 -12.56 -2.26 -9.34
N ALA A 140 -12.29 -3.57 -9.35
CA ALA A 140 -11.05 -4.13 -9.88
C ALA A 140 -10.92 -3.93 -11.40
N ALA A 141 -12.01 -4.10 -12.15
CA ALA A 141 -12.02 -3.87 -13.60
C ALA A 141 -11.77 -2.38 -13.93
N VAL A 142 -12.45 -1.47 -13.24
CA VAL A 142 -12.26 -0.01 -13.37
C VAL A 142 -10.83 0.39 -12.99
N ALA A 143 -10.31 -0.17 -11.90
CA ALA A 143 -8.94 0.04 -11.45
C ALA A 143 -7.91 -0.38 -12.50
N ALA A 144 -8.11 -1.53 -13.15
CA ALA A 144 -7.20 -2.01 -14.20
C ALA A 144 -7.19 -1.09 -15.42
N VAL A 145 -8.36 -0.66 -15.90
CA VAL A 145 -8.48 0.27 -17.03
C VAL A 145 -7.85 1.62 -16.68
N TYR A 146 -8.16 2.17 -15.50
CA TYR A 146 -7.59 3.42 -15.02
C TYR A 146 -6.08 3.35 -14.87
N ALA A 147 -5.56 2.31 -14.23
CA ALA A 147 -4.12 2.12 -14.04
C ALA A 147 -3.39 1.99 -15.39
N GLY A 148 -3.97 1.25 -16.35
CA GLY A 148 -3.45 1.17 -17.71
C GLY A 148 -3.42 2.53 -18.40
N PHE A 149 -4.50 3.30 -18.33
CA PHE A 149 -4.56 4.65 -18.90
C PHE A 149 -3.50 5.58 -18.29
N VAL A 150 -3.38 5.60 -16.96
CA VAL A 150 -2.40 6.44 -16.27
C VAL A 150 -0.97 6.00 -16.60
N ALA A 151 -0.69 4.70 -16.63
CA ALA A 151 0.64 4.19 -16.95
C ALA A 151 1.08 4.52 -18.39
N LEU A 152 0.16 4.47 -19.36
CA LEU A 152 0.46 4.70 -20.77
C LEU A 152 0.50 6.19 -21.16
N PHE A 153 -0.48 6.97 -20.70
CA PHE A 153 -0.69 8.33 -21.21
C PHE A 153 -0.21 9.41 -20.24
N VAL A 154 -0.21 9.14 -18.93
CA VAL A 154 0.14 10.14 -17.91
C VAL A 154 1.60 9.99 -17.47
N TYR A 155 1.95 8.86 -16.87
CA TYR A 155 3.33 8.61 -16.46
C TYR A 155 4.22 8.17 -17.64
N LYS A 156 3.64 7.47 -18.62
CA LYS A 156 4.35 6.95 -19.80
C LYS A 156 5.47 5.97 -19.42
N ASP A 157 5.26 5.23 -18.34
CA ASP A 157 6.21 4.23 -17.83
C ASP A 157 6.11 2.89 -18.57
N LEU A 158 5.03 2.69 -19.32
CA LEU A 158 4.81 1.53 -20.19
C LEU A 158 4.87 1.96 -21.65
N THR A 159 5.65 1.23 -22.44
CA THR A 159 5.69 1.35 -23.91
C THR A 159 4.94 0.14 -24.49
N ILE A 160 3.98 0.41 -25.37
CA ILE A 160 3.25 -0.61 -26.15
C ILE A 160 3.95 -0.79 -27.49
#